data_AF-A0A7H1BL25-F1
#
_entry.id   AF-A0A7H1BL25-F1
#
_cell.length_a   1.000
_cell.length_b   1.000
_cell.length_c   1.000
_cell.angle_alpha   90.00
_cell.angle_beta   90.00
_cell.angle_gamma   90.00
#
_symmetry.space_group_name_H-M   'P 1'
#
loop_
_entity.id
_entity.type
_entity.pdbx_description
1 polymer ?
#
loop_
_entity_poly.entity_id
_entity_poly.type
_entity_poly.pdbx_seq_one_letter_code
_entity_poly.pdbx_strand_id
1 'polypeptide(L)' 'MSTRSSQTPAQSLTRNDRVVIHEDELPYLVDTVADMPHGGVRVTYSSGDTVEYAAGDQVAVVDGDLD' A
#
# COMPACT_ATOMS: atom_id res chain seq x y z
N MET A 1 3.23 -19.54 7.92
CA MET A 1 3.92 -18.54 7.07
C MET A 1 3.67 -17.19 7.70
N SER A 2 4.69 -16.57 8.30
CA SER A 2 4.56 -15.21 8.82
C SER A 2 4.89 -14.25 7.68
N THR A 3 3.88 -13.63 7.09
CA THR A 3 4.09 -12.53 6.15
C THR A 3 4.79 -11.41 6.90
N ARG A 4 6.05 -11.13 6.55
CA ARG A 4 6.78 -10.03 7.16
C ARG A 4 6.30 -8.73 6.52
N SER A 5 5.41 -8.02 7.21
CA SER A 5 5.02 -6.67 6.81
C SER A 5 6.00 -5.64 7.37
N SER A 6 6.35 -4.65 6.55
CA SER A 6 7.11 -3.47 6.97
C SER A 6 6.25 -2.22 6.82
N GLN A 7 6.37 -1.26 7.74
CA GLN A 7 5.69 0.02 7.61
C GLN A 7 6.45 0.92 6.65
N THR A 8 5.80 1.27 5.54
CA THR A 8 6.35 2.12 4.48
C THR A 8 5.46 3.37 4.37
N PRO A 9 6.02 4.57 4.20
CA PRO A 9 5.20 5.75 3.97
C PRO A 9 4.40 5.58 2.67
N ALA A 10 3.12 5.96 2.69
CA ALA A 10 2.20 5.72 1.56
C ALA A 10 2.71 6.33 0.24
N GLN A 11 3.38 7.48 0.32
CA GLN A 11 4.05 8.14 -0.80
C GLN A 11 5.20 7.35 -1.45
N SER A 12 5.70 6.32 -0.79
CA SER A 12 6.74 5.44 -1.32
C SER A 12 6.15 4.15 -1.93
N LEU A 13 4.83 4.01 -1.94
CA LEU A 13 4.17 2.91 -2.63
C LEU A 13 4.38 3.02 -4.13
N THR A 14 4.54 1.86 -4.74
CA THR A 14 4.70 1.69 -6.18
C THR A 14 3.72 0.64 -6.68
N ARG A 15 3.55 0.61 -8.01
CA ARG A 15 2.75 -0.42 -8.66
C ARG A 15 3.31 -1.81 -8.34
N ASN A 16 2.41 -2.73 -8.02
CA ASN A 16 2.65 -4.10 -7.56
C ASN A 16 3.05 -4.26 -6.08
N ASP A 17 3.11 -3.17 -5.30
CA ASP A 17 3.21 -3.30 -3.85
C ASP A 17 1.98 -4.01 -3.29
N ARG A 18 2.19 -4.80 -2.24
CA ARG A 18 1.14 -5.55 -1.54
C ARG A 18 0.87 -4.90 -0.20
N VAL A 19 -0.23 -4.19 -0.09
CA VAL A 19 -0.59 -3.44 1.11
C VAL A 19 -1.60 -4.21 1.94
N VAL A 20 -1.36 -4.32 3.24
CA VAL A 20 -2.31 -4.88 4.20
C VAL A 20 -2.93 -3.72 4.98
N ILE A 21 -4.23 -3.54 4.80
CA ILE A 21 -5.01 -2.49 5.48
C ILE A 21 -5.46 -2.99 6.86
N HIS A 22 -5.77 -4.27 6.97
CA HIS A 22 -6.15 -4.95 8.22
C HIS A 22 -5.43 -6.29 8.34
N GLU A 23 -4.95 -6.63 9.56
CA GLU A 23 -4.12 -7.83 9.80
C GLU A 23 -4.83 -9.16 9.47
N ASP A 24 -6.17 -9.18 9.44
CA ASP A 24 -6.99 -10.33 9.09
C ASP A 24 -7.39 -10.38 7.60
N GLU A 25 -6.98 -9.39 6.80
CA GLU A 25 -7.31 -9.30 5.38
C GLU A 25 -6.16 -9.74 4.47
N LEU A 26 -6.52 -10.22 3.28
CA LEU A 26 -5.57 -10.48 2.22
C LEU A 26 -4.91 -9.16 1.76
N PRO A 27 -3.62 -9.19 1.38
CA PRO A 27 -2.97 -8.00 0.87
C PRO A 27 -3.62 -7.52 -0.43
N TYR A 28 -3.87 -6.22 -0.50
CA TYR A 28 -4.33 -5.52 -1.69
C TYR A 28 -3.14 -5.20 -2.59
N LEU A 29 -3.25 -5.55 -3.87
CA LEU A 29 -2.24 -5.22 -4.86
C LEU A 29 -2.43 -3.79 -5.33
N VAL A 30 -1.40 -2.96 -5.19
CA VAL A 30 -1.39 -1.59 -5.72
C VAL A 30 -1.33 -1.64 -7.25
N ASP A 31 -2.29 -1.02 -7.91
CA ASP A 31 -2.29 -0.87 -9.36
C ASP A 31 -1.74 0.50 -9.78
N THR A 32 -2.25 1.58 -9.17
CA THR A 32 -1.88 2.95 -9.53
C THR A 32 -1.67 3.78 -8.28
N VAL A 33 -0.63 4.63 -8.27
CA VAL A 33 -0.38 5.63 -7.23
C VAL A 33 -0.34 7.00 -7.90
N ALA A 34 -1.15 7.93 -7.40
CA ALA A 34 -1.25 9.29 -7.90
C ALA A 34 -0.95 10.29 -6.77
N ASP A 35 -0.05 11.22 -7.03
CA ASP A 35 0.26 12.29 -6.08
C ASP A 35 -0.94 13.21 -5.86
N MET A 36 -1.19 13.56 -4.61
CA MET A 36 -2.20 14.53 -4.19
C MET A 36 -1.55 15.82 -3.70
N PRO A 37 -2.28 16.95 -3.72
CA PRO A 37 -1.82 18.18 -3.07
C PRO A 37 -1.52 17.94 -1.58
N HIS A 38 -0.68 18.81 -1.01
CA HIS A 38 -0.21 18.72 0.38
C HIS A 38 0.67 17.50 0.70
N GLY A 39 1.14 16.75 -0.31
CA GLY A 39 2.05 15.62 -0.13
C GLY A 39 1.34 14.30 0.22
N GLY A 40 0.02 14.25 0.06
CA GLY A 40 -0.72 12.99 0.12
C GLY A 40 -0.58 12.17 -1.16
N VAL A 41 -1.12 10.96 -1.15
CA VAL A 41 -1.23 10.11 -2.34
C VAL A 41 -2.57 9.41 -2.40
N ARG A 42 -3.09 9.24 -3.61
CA ARG A 42 -4.24 8.41 -3.91
C ARG A 42 -3.75 7.09 -4.49
N VAL A 43 -4.08 5.99 -3.81
CA VAL A 43 -3.70 4.64 -4.20
C VAL A 43 -4.94 3.93 -4.74
N THR A 44 -4.85 3.42 -5.96
CA THR A 44 -5.87 2.55 -6.57
C THR A 44 -5.36 1.13 -6.54
N TYR A 45 -6.14 0.22 -5.98
CA TYR A 45 -5.83 -1.21 -5.93
C TYR A 45 -6.33 -1.93 -7.18
N SER A 46 -5.78 -3.11 -7.43
CA SER A 46 -6.19 -3.96 -8.56
C SER A 46 -7.65 -4.44 -8.47
N SER A 47 -8.29 -4.34 -7.30
CA SER A 47 -9.73 -4.58 -7.15
C SER A 47 -10.59 -3.46 -7.74
N GLY A 48 -10.00 -2.29 -8.00
CA GLY A 48 -10.68 -1.05 -8.40
C GLY A 48 -10.98 -0.12 -7.22
N ASP A 49 -10.77 -0.58 -5.98
CA ASP A 49 -10.89 0.25 -4.79
C ASP A 49 -9.81 1.34 -4.77
N THR A 50 -10.16 2.51 -4.21
CA THR A 50 -9.26 3.65 -4.12
C THR A 50 -9.24 4.18 -2.69
N VAL A 51 -8.04 4.37 -2.15
CA VAL A 51 -7.82 4.94 -0.81
C VAL A 51 -6.89 6.15 -0.93
N GLU A 52 -7.21 7.20 -0.18
CA GLU A 52 -6.44 8.44 -0.12
C GLU A 52 -5.68 8.51 1.19
N TYR A 53 -4.37 8.68 1.10
CA TYR A 53 -3.46 8.78 2.22
C TYR A 53 -2.95 10.21 2.35
N ALA A 54 -2.93 10.72 3.58
CA ALA A 54 -2.35 12.02 3.88
C ALA A 54 -0.81 11.97 3.80
N ALA A 55 -0.18 13.15 3.82
CA ALA A 55 1.27 13.23 3.88
C ALA A 55 1.80 12.62 5.18
N GLY A 56 2.79 11.73 5.06
CA GLY A 56 3.38 11.02 6.19
C GLY A 56 2.57 9.84 6.72
N ASP A 57 1.43 9.50 6.11
CA ASP A 57 0.68 8.31 6.46
C ASP A 57 1.50 7.04 6.17
N GLN A 58 1.38 6.03 7.04
CA GLN A 58 2.16 4.80 6.93
C GLN A 58 1.25 3.62 6.64
N VAL A 59 1.70 2.75 5.75
CA VAL A 59 0.99 1.54 5.35
C VAL A 59 1.86 0.31 5.58
N ALA A 60 1.21 -0.81 5.90
CA ALA A 60 1.90 -2.08 6.01
C ALA A 60 2.07 -2.70 4.61
N VAL A 61 3.32 -2.83 4.14
CA VAL A 61 3.66 -3.48 2.88
C VAL A 61 4.22 -4.86 3.17
N VAL A 62 3.72 -5.87 2.47
CA VAL A 62 4.20 -7.25 2.56
C VAL A 62 5.15 -7.49 1.40
N ASP A 63 6.45 -7.58 1.70
CA ASP A 63 7.42 -8.07 0.74
C ASP A 63 7.21 -9.58 0.57
N GLY A 64 6.81 -9.99 -0.62
CA GLY A 64 6.78 -11.39 -0.99
C GLY A 64 8.21 -11.86 -1.18
N ASP A 65 8.89 -12.22 -0.09
CA ASP A 65 10.11 -13.02 -0.14
C ASP A 65 9.71 -14.40 -0.69
N LEU A 66 9.76 -14.51 -2.02
CA LEU A 66 9.74 -15.77 -2.73
C LEU A 66 11.15 -16.33 -2.61
N ASP A 67 11.38 -17.15 -1.57
CA ASP A 67 12.50 -18.09 -1.52
C ASP A 67 12.46 -19.04 -2.73
#